data_AF-A0A2G9T4B6-F1
#
_entry.id   AF-A0A2G9T4B6-F1
#
_cell.length_a   1.000
_cell.length_b   1.000
_cell.length_c   1.000
_cell.angle_alpha   90.00
_cell.angle_beta   90.00
_cell.angle_gamma   90.00
#
_symmetry.space_group_name_H-M   'P 1'
#
loop_
_entity.id
_entity.type
_entity.pdbx_description
1 polymer ?
#
loop_
_entity_poly.entity_id
_entity_poly.type
_entity_poly.pdbx_seq_one_letter_code
_entity_poly.pdbx_strand_id
1 'polypeptide(L)'
;MSSISSTATIQVMKDIFAKFRNPTTLVTENGTQFKSSQFALFCRSRGINHIRTPPFHPQSNDQAERFVDTFKRGLAKLKGEEPTVDALQTFLM
;
A
#
# COMPACT_ATOMS: atom_id res chain seq x y z
N MET A 1 7.89 -9.80 -14.74
CA MET A 1 7.87 -9.09 -13.45
C MET A 1 7.46 -7.66 -13.73
N SER A 2 6.31 -7.21 -13.24
CA SER A 2 5.98 -5.78 -13.26
C SER A 2 6.98 -5.05 -12.37
N SER A 3 7.79 -4.16 -12.94
CA SER A 3 8.79 -3.40 -12.20
C SER A 3 8.10 -2.48 -11.19
N ILE A 4 8.37 -2.68 -9.90
CA ILE A 4 7.89 -1.79 -8.84
C ILE A 4 8.71 -0.50 -8.95
N SER A 5 8.03 0.62 -9.23
CA SER A 5 8.68 1.93 -9.38
C SER A 5 8.01 2.99 -8.50
N SER A 6 8.79 4.01 -8.14
CA SER A 6 8.29 5.17 -7.41
C SER A 6 7.16 5.87 -8.15
N THR A 7 7.29 6.05 -9.47
CA THR A 7 6.27 6.70 -10.30
C THR A 7 4.95 5.95 -10.27
N ALA A 8 4.97 4.63 -10.50
CA ALA A 8 3.75 3.81 -10.45
C ALA A 8 3.11 3.84 -9.05
N THR A 9 3.93 3.76 -8.00
CA THR A 9 3.48 3.82 -6.61
C THR A 9 2.81 5.17 -6.29
N ILE A 10 3.44 6.28 -6.68
CA ILE A 10 2.90 7.63 -6.49
C ILE A 10 1.55 7.77 -7.22
N GLN A 11 1.42 7.24 -8.43
CA GLN A 11 0.18 7.34 -9.19
C GLN A 11 -0.99 6.69 -8.46
N VAL A 12 -0.81 5.46 -7.97
CA VAL A 12 -1.83 4.75 -7.18
C VAL A 12 -2.15 5.51 -5.88
N MET A 13 -1.14 6.03 -5.19
CA MET A 13 -1.35 6.79 -3.96
C MET A 13 -2.10 8.11 -4.19
N LYS A 14 -1.88 8.78 -5.32
CA LYS A 14 -2.64 9.99 -5.68
C LYS A 14 -4.12 9.72 -5.75
N ASP A 15 -4.52 8.61 -6.36
CA ASP A 15 -5.91 8.23 -6.54
C ASP A 15 -6.57 7.91 -5.19
N ILE A 16 -5.87 7.16 -4.33
CA ILE A 16 -6.32 6.85 -2.97
C ILE A 16 -6.46 8.13 -2.14
N PHE A 17 -5.45 8.99 -2.14
CA PHE A 17 -5.46 10.21 -1.32
C PHE A 17 -6.44 11.26 -1.83
N ALA A 18 -6.76 11.26 -3.12
CA ALA A 18 -7.84 12.10 -3.64
C ALA A 18 -9.20 11.70 -3.06
N LYS A 19 -9.43 10.40 -2.83
CA LYS A 19 -10.67 9.88 -2.26
C LYS A 19 -10.74 10.02 -0.73
N PHE A 20 -9.64 9.77 -0.03
CA PHE A 20 -9.62 9.67 1.45
C PHE A 20 -8.89 10.82 2.15
N ARG A 21 -8.41 11.81 1.38
CA ARG A 21 -7.49 12.88 1.80
C ARG A 21 -6.08 12.37 2.08
N ASN A 22 -5.13 13.31 2.18
CA ASN A 22 -3.75 13.00 2.52
C ASN A 22 -3.65 12.58 3.99
N PRO A 23 -2.87 11.54 4.33
CA PRO A 23 -2.58 11.21 5.72
C PRO A 23 -1.60 12.23 6.33
N THR A 24 -1.68 12.44 7.64
CA THR A 24 -0.68 13.23 8.36
C THR A 24 0.69 12.53 8.38
N THR A 25 0.68 11.22 8.61
CA THR A 25 1.88 10.38 8.65
C THR A 25 1.68 9.16 7.76
N LEU A 26 2.66 8.87 6.92
CA LEU A 26 2.72 7.67 6.10
C LEU A 26 3.90 6.82 6.56
N VAL A 27 3.63 5.58 6.97
CA VAL A 27 4.65 4.61 7.37
C VAL A 27 4.81 3.59 6.24
N THR A 28 6.05 3.36 5.78
CA THR A 28 6.33 2.37 4.73
C THR A 28 7.50 1.48 5.11
N GLU A 29 7.59 0.32 4.47
CA GLU A 29 8.82 -0.48 4.48
C GLU A 29 9.99 0.23 3.75
N ASN A 30 11.14 -0.43 3.74
CA ASN A 30 12.40 0.05 3.16
C ASN A 30 12.56 -0.21 1.65
N GLY A 31 11.46 -0.44 0.93
CA GLY A 31 11.44 -0.63 -0.52
C GLY A 31 12.04 0.56 -1.29
N THR A 32 12.71 0.29 -2.41
CA THR A 32 13.43 1.30 -3.21
C THR A 32 12.50 2.40 -3.73
N GLN A 33 11.24 2.06 -4.04
CA GLN A 33 10.20 2.99 -4.46
C GLN A 33 9.94 4.09 -3.41
N PHE A 34 10.01 3.74 -2.12
CA PHE A 34 9.80 4.65 -1.01
C PHE A 34 11.07 5.43 -0.61
N LYS A 35 12.24 5.00 -1.09
CA LYS A 35 13.52 5.68 -0.82
C LYS A 35 13.87 6.75 -1.85
N SER A 36 13.18 6.77 -2.99
CA SER A 36 13.49 7.71 -4.08
C SER A 36 13.23 9.17 -3.71
N SER A 37 14.02 10.08 -4.28
CA SER A 37 13.84 11.53 -4.14
C SER A 37 12.47 11.98 -4.63
N GLN A 38 11.96 11.38 -5.72
CA GLN A 38 10.63 11.66 -6.26
C GLN A 38 9.53 11.36 -5.25
N PHE A 39 9.64 10.25 -4.50
CA PHE A 39 8.68 9.88 -3.47
C PHE A 39 8.74 10.84 -2.27
N ALA A 40 9.95 11.21 -1.84
CA ALA A 40 10.14 12.18 -0.78
C ALA A 40 9.53 13.57 -1.14
N LEU A 41 9.73 14.02 -2.38
CA LEU A 41 9.13 15.27 -2.87
C LEU A 41 7.61 15.18 -2.94
N PHE A 42 7.06 14.05 -3.37
CA PHE A 42 5.63 13.81 -3.37
C PHE A 42 5.03 13.97 -1.97
N CYS A 43 5.60 13.29 -0.96
CA CYS A 43 5.13 13.41 0.43
C CYS A 43 5.26 14.84 0.95
N ARG A 44 6.42 15.49 0.75
CA ARG A 44 6.68 16.86 1.21
C ARG A 44 5.70 17.87 0.60
N SER A 45 5.43 17.77 -0.71
CA SER A 45 4.50 18.68 -1.41
C SER A 45 3.05 18.58 -0.90
N ARG A 46 2.72 17.47 -0.22
CA ARG A 46 1.40 17.18 0.33
C ARG A 46 1.31 17.34 1.85
N GLY A 47 2.40 17.77 2.49
CA GLY A 47 2.47 17.89 3.94
C GLY A 47 2.44 16.53 4.67
N ILE A 48 2.81 15.45 3.99
CA ILE A 48 2.80 14.10 4.55
C ILE A 48 4.15 13.85 5.25
N ASN A 49 4.12 13.52 6.54
CA ASN A 49 5.30 13.04 7.25
C ASN A 49 5.59 11.58 6.89
N HIS A 50 6.62 11.34 6.07
CA HIS A 50 6.98 9.99 5.64
C HIS A 50 8.01 9.37 6.60
N ILE A 51 7.60 8.28 7.25
CA ILE A 51 8.44 7.49 8.14
C ILE A 51 8.68 6.12 7.50
N ARG A 52 9.90 5.62 7.59
CA ARG A 52 10.22 4.25 7.17
C ARG A 52 10.39 3.37 8.38
N THR A 53 9.95 2.12 8.28
CA THR A 53 10.18 1.15 9.35
C THR A 53 11.70 0.95 9.56
N PRO A 54 12.17 0.90 10.80
CA PRO A 54 13.59 0.67 11.04
C PRO A 54 13.99 -0.73 10.54
N PRO A 55 15.25 -0.91 10.10
CA PRO A 55 15.79 -2.25 9.89
C PRO A 55 15.57 -3.09 11.16
N PHE A 56 15.14 -4.35 11.00
CA PHE A 56 14.89 -5.29 12.11
C PHE A 56 13.68 -5.01 13.01
N HIS A 57 12.80 -4.06 12.64
CA HIS A 57 11.49 -3.86 13.29
C HIS A 57 10.32 -4.17 12.35
N PRO A 58 10.09 -5.46 12.02
CA PRO A 58 9.02 -5.87 11.10
C PRO A 58 7.64 -5.50 11.65
N GLN A 59 7.46 -5.46 12.98
CA GLN A 59 6.21 -5.11 13.67
C GLN A 59 5.50 -3.85 13.17
N SER A 60 6.24 -2.82 12.76
CA SER A 60 5.63 -1.58 12.26
C SER A 60 4.98 -1.74 10.88
N ASN A 61 5.38 -2.73 10.09
CA ASN A 61 4.76 -3.10 8.81
C ASN A 61 3.93 -4.40 8.91
N ASP A 62 4.10 -5.18 9.98
CA ASP A 62 3.44 -6.48 10.18
C ASP A 62 1.92 -6.39 10.03
N GLN A 63 1.29 -5.28 10.47
CA GLN A 63 -0.16 -5.14 10.32
C GLN A 63 -0.57 -5.04 8.84
N ALA A 64 0.17 -4.30 8.03
CA ALA A 64 -0.08 -4.19 6.60
C ALA A 64 0.17 -5.54 5.90
N GLU A 65 1.25 -6.24 6.26
CA GLU A 65 1.56 -7.56 5.72
C GLU A 65 0.52 -8.61 6.10
N ARG A 66 0.09 -8.63 7.37
CA ARG A 66 -0.99 -9.51 7.84
C ARG A 66 -2.29 -9.24 7.12
N PHE A 67 -2.66 -7.97 6.93
CA PHE A 67 -3.85 -7.63 6.16
C PHE A 67 -3.77 -8.16 4.72
N VAL A 68 -2.64 -7.97 4.04
CA VAL A 68 -2.44 -8.47 2.68
C VAL A 68 -2.50 -10.00 2.63
N ASP A 69 -1.95 -10.70 3.62
CA ASP A 69 -2.03 -12.16 3.71
C ASP A 69 -3.48 -12.63 3.95
N THR A 70 -4.19 -12.04 4.92
CA THR A 70 -5.61 -12.31 5.16
C THR A 70 -6.45 -12.06 3.90
N PHE A 71 -6.20 -10.96 3.20
CA PHE A 71 -6.85 -10.61 1.94
C PHE A 71 -6.61 -11.66 0.85
N LYS A 72 -5.35 -12.05 0.62
CA LYS A 72 -4.99 -13.07 -0.37
C LYS A 72 -5.61 -14.43 -0.04
N ARG A 73 -5.65 -14.83 1.23
CA ARG A 73 -6.29 -16.07 1.67
C ARG A 73 -7.80 -16.03 1.48
N GLY A 74 -8.44 -14.91 1.79
CA GLY A 74 -9.86 -14.68 1.52
C GLY A 74 -10.18 -14.84 0.04
N LEU A 75 -9.43 -14.14 -0.81
CA LEU A 75 -9.56 -14.25 -2.27
C LEU A 75 -9.31 -15.66 -2.80
N ALA A 76 -8.32 -16.38 -2.26
CA ALA A 76 -8.02 -17.75 -2.69
C ALA A 76 -9.18 -18.72 -2.38
N LYS A 77 -9.90 -18.52 -1.26
CA LYS A 77 -11.10 -19.31 -0.94
C LYS A 77 -12.26 -18.99 -1.90
N LEU A 78 -12.44 -17.72 -2.27
CA LEU A 78 -13.53 -17.27 -3.13
C LEU A 78 -13.33 -17.61 -4.61
N LYS A 79 -12.07 -17.75 -5.07
CA LYS A 79 -11.72 -18.12 -6.46
C LYS A 79 -12.23 -19.50 -6.89
N GLY A 80 -12.75 -20.32 -5.98
CA GLY A 80 -13.43 -21.57 -6.30
C GLY A 80 -14.89 -21.40 -6.75
N GLU A 81 -15.50 -20.21 -6.56
CA GLU A 81 -16.97 -20.07 -6.63
C GLU A 81 -17.48 -18.93 -7.55
N GLU A 82 -16.77 -17.79 -7.75
CA GLU A 82 -17.33 -16.62 -8.48
C GLU A 82 -16.28 -15.73 -9.22
N PRO A 83 -16.69 -14.83 -10.15
CA PRO A 83 -15.82 -13.85 -10.81
C PRO A 83 -15.06 -12.96 -9.81
N THR A 84 -13.82 -12.60 -10.17
CA THR A 84 -12.86 -11.97 -9.24
C THR A 84 -13.31 -10.61 -8.69
N VAL A 85 -14.22 -9.90 -9.38
CA VAL A 85 -14.76 -8.61 -8.96
C VAL A 85 -15.77 -8.77 -7.81
N ASP A 86 -16.61 -9.80 -7.86
CA ASP A 86 -17.62 -10.07 -6.82
C ASP A 86 -16.96 -10.59 -5.53
N ALA A 87 -15.89 -11.37 -5.67
CA ALA A 87 -15.04 -11.80 -4.57
C ALA A 87 -14.36 -10.62 -3.85
N LEU A 88 -13.94 -9.59 -4.61
CA LEU A 88 -13.35 -8.37 -4.04
C LEU A 88 -14.39 -7.56 -3.26
N GLN A 89 -15.60 -7.44 -3.81
CA GLN A 89 -16.69 -6.71 -3.19
C GLN A 89 -17.14 -7.37 -1.88
N THR A 90 -17.24 -8.70 -1.86
CA THR A 90 -17.61 -9.51 -0.69
C THR A 90 -16.57 -9.46 0.43
N PHE A 91 -15.29 -9.32 0.11
CA PHE A 91 -14.25 -9.23 1.14
C PHE A 91 -14.18 -7.82 1.76
N LEU A 92 -14.47 -6.79 0.98
CA LEU A 92 -14.30 -5.39 1.38
C LEU A 92 -15.57 -4.75 2.00
N MET A 93 -16.72 -5.44 1.92
CA MET A 93 -18.00 -5.07 2.55
C MET A 93 -18.34 -6.03 3.69
#